data_AF-A0A139RIA1-F1
#
_entry.id   AF-A0A139RIA1-F1
#
_cell.length_a   1.000
_cell.length_b   1.000
_cell.length_c   1.000
_cell.angle_alpha   90.00
_cell.angle_beta   90.00
_cell.angle_gamma   90.00
#
_symmetry.space_group_name_H-M   'P 1'
#
loop_
_entity.id
_entity.type
_entity.pdbx_description
1 polymer ?
#
loop_
_entity_poly.entity_id
_entity_poly.type
_entity_poly.pdbx_seq_one_letter_code
_entity_poly.pdbx_strand_id
1 'polypeptide(L)'
;MNNITRVSRYLIISEKNKSNKILHAEPEELISSINKSTELDCESEFIFAESKKFKYKLKSIKFENQTRDKRFFILVFHLDDESNIEQFEFLDSEIRNFIESYSDLKIFILEDAISQYYSKEAYELIHIIENKTRALISEVMFLKSETQAWEHPLTKNLSIRDTGKSNNKKYKPLDGKYFSDLTTMLFTIFDDKKDDRKDNFNSNLKYFDDLMQEEFSESSATKIKELRIAFEEIKKTAPRSIWDRYIASSLKDSEKLFNSLNTVLKQLEAPRNDIAHNTVFRKESYISLRQYVEKVVLQIDKAIEEFENRSISKYSKEEEKEVLDILDNSSIEETVVEETTDDDLTIIVPAQEDGFQQVFLKDNEWYDIRIGKRRTKIRYIAGYEVKPRSGIQYIAKVKDIIPSENYFGYWKVIFDGKAQSYDHLIPLGNTYPPQNIRYTTKRELDEVAEKNETLEKIFNNPY
;
A
#
# COMPACT_ATOMS: atom_id res chain seq x y z
N MET A 1 -26.06 -4.20 19.75
CA MET A 1 -25.62 -4.48 18.37
C MET A 1 -26.56 -5.53 17.81
N ASN A 2 -27.20 -5.29 16.67
CA ASN A 2 -27.93 -6.37 15.99
C ASN A 2 -26.91 -7.44 15.63
N ASN A 3 -27.04 -8.64 16.21
CA ASN A 3 -26.23 -9.79 15.81
C ASN A 3 -26.47 -10.01 14.31
N ILE A 4 -25.44 -9.78 13.50
CA ILE A 4 -25.44 -10.20 12.10
C ILE A 4 -25.58 -11.72 12.14
N THR A 5 -26.75 -12.22 11.74
CA THR A 5 -27.06 -13.66 11.79
C THR A 5 -26.21 -14.37 10.73
N ARG A 6 -25.34 -15.30 11.15
CA ARG A 6 -24.56 -16.13 10.22
C ARG A 6 -25.42 -17.27 9.72
N VAL A 7 -25.46 -17.47 8.42
CA VAL A 7 -26.27 -18.52 7.80
C VAL A 7 -25.46 -19.30 6.78
N SER A 8 -25.64 -20.62 6.80
CA SER A 8 -25.29 -21.44 5.65
C SER A 8 -26.54 -21.68 4.83
N ARG A 9 -26.52 -21.23 3.59
CA ARG A 9 -27.63 -21.37 2.64
C ARG A 9 -27.20 -22.28 1.51
N TYR A 10 -28.01 -23.28 1.22
CA TYR A 10 -27.79 -24.23 0.15
C TYR A 10 -28.95 -24.26 -0.83
N LEU A 11 -28.63 -24.39 -2.11
CA LEU A 11 -29.56 -24.81 -3.13
C LEU A 11 -29.39 -26.31 -3.34
N ILE A 12 -30.43 -27.06 -3.03
CA ILE A 12 -30.50 -28.49 -3.32
C ILE A 12 -31.36 -28.70 -4.56
N ILE A 13 -30.85 -29.48 -5.50
CA ILE A 13 -31.55 -29.86 -6.72
C ILE A 13 -31.78 -31.36 -6.66
N SER A 14 -33.04 -31.80 -6.68
CA SER A 14 -33.40 -33.20 -6.94
C SER A 14 -33.82 -33.35 -8.39
N GLU A 15 -33.20 -34.27 -9.12
CA GLU A 15 -33.48 -34.55 -10.53
C GLU A 15 -33.52 -36.05 -10.80
N LYS A 16 -34.06 -36.44 -11.96
CA LYS A 16 -34.20 -37.87 -12.29
C LYS A 16 -32.85 -38.60 -12.21
N ASN A 17 -32.80 -39.66 -11.40
CA ASN A 17 -31.63 -40.55 -11.34
C ASN A 17 -31.49 -41.40 -12.61
N LYS A 18 -30.47 -42.27 -12.65
CA LYS A 18 -30.22 -43.21 -13.77
C LYS A 18 -31.41 -44.13 -14.08
N SER A 19 -32.30 -44.36 -13.12
CA SER A 19 -33.53 -45.15 -13.25
C SER A 19 -34.74 -44.30 -13.64
N ASN A 20 -34.54 -43.05 -14.05
CA ASN A 20 -35.57 -42.08 -14.45
C ASN A 20 -36.57 -41.74 -13.33
N LYS A 21 -36.17 -41.90 -12.05
CA LYS A 21 -36.99 -41.61 -10.86
C LYS A 21 -36.42 -40.44 -10.06
N ILE A 22 -37.30 -39.64 -9.49
CA ILE A 22 -36.99 -38.62 -8.48
C ILE A 22 -37.27 -39.27 -7.13
N LEU A 23 -36.28 -39.37 -6.25
CA LEU A 23 -36.46 -39.97 -4.93
C LEU A 23 -36.96 -38.96 -3.89
N HIS A 24 -36.62 -37.68 -4.08
CA HIS A 24 -37.00 -36.59 -3.17
C HIS A 24 -37.76 -35.49 -3.93
N ALA A 25 -39.07 -35.65 -4.01
CA ALA A 25 -39.97 -34.71 -4.67
C ALA A 25 -40.44 -33.58 -3.75
N GLU A 26 -40.63 -33.87 -2.46
CA GLU A 26 -41.18 -32.94 -1.47
C GLU A 26 -40.23 -32.75 -0.25
N PRO A 27 -40.33 -31.62 0.47
CA PRO A 27 -39.48 -31.36 1.64
C PRO A 27 -39.53 -32.44 2.72
N GLU A 28 -40.71 -33.02 2.97
CA GLU A 28 -40.91 -34.04 4.01
C GLU A 28 -40.14 -35.32 3.71
N GLU A 29 -39.99 -35.68 2.42
CA GLU A 29 -39.20 -36.84 1.99
C GLU A 29 -37.72 -36.59 2.24
N LEU A 30 -37.22 -35.38 1.96
CA LEU A 30 -35.83 -35.01 2.20
C LEU A 30 -35.50 -35.05 3.70
N ILE A 31 -36.37 -34.48 4.53
CA ILE A 31 -36.22 -34.52 6.00
C ILE A 31 -36.30 -35.95 6.53
N SER A 32 -37.25 -36.76 6.04
CA SER A 32 -37.35 -38.16 6.47
C SER A 32 -36.12 -38.98 6.08
N SER A 33 -35.54 -38.73 4.91
CA SER A 33 -34.30 -39.39 4.49
C SER A 33 -33.13 -38.94 5.36
N ILE A 34 -32.94 -37.64 5.59
CA ILE A 34 -31.88 -37.10 6.47
C ILE A 34 -31.93 -37.77 7.85
N ASN A 35 -33.09 -37.78 8.52
CA ASN A 35 -33.22 -38.38 9.86
C ASN A 35 -32.97 -39.90 9.88
N LYS A 36 -33.09 -40.59 8.74
CA LYS A 36 -32.86 -42.04 8.64
C LYS A 36 -31.41 -42.39 8.31
N SER A 37 -30.72 -41.53 7.59
CA SER A 37 -29.40 -41.82 6.99
C SER A 37 -28.25 -41.04 7.61
N THR A 38 -28.54 -40.07 8.48
CA THR A 38 -27.54 -39.23 9.16
C THR A 38 -27.70 -39.33 10.66
N GLU A 39 -26.71 -38.83 11.41
CA GLU A 39 -26.81 -38.68 12.86
C GLU A 39 -27.60 -37.43 13.29
N LEU A 40 -28.24 -36.75 12.34
CA LEU A 40 -29.02 -35.54 12.58
C LEU A 40 -30.46 -35.86 12.94
N ASP A 41 -31.03 -35.07 13.85
CA ASP A 41 -32.46 -35.13 14.18
C ASP A 41 -33.15 -33.82 13.78
N CYS A 42 -33.84 -33.86 12.65
CA CYS A 42 -34.64 -32.73 12.15
C CYS A 42 -36.02 -32.75 12.79
N GLU A 43 -36.30 -31.73 13.59
CA GLU A 43 -37.64 -31.38 14.07
C GLU A 43 -38.28 -30.29 13.17
N SER A 44 -39.40 -29.70 13.59
CA SER A 44 -40.15 -28.72 12.78
C SER A 44 -39.37 -27.44 12.42
N GLU A 45 -38.68 -26.83 13.38
CA GLU A 45 -37.90 -25.59 13.17
C GLU A 45 -36.41 -25.71 13.56
N PHE A 46 -36.03 -26.85 14.12
CA PHE A 46 -34.69 -27.08 14.67
C PHE A 46 -34.11 -28.39 14.16
N ILE A 47 -32.80 -28.41 14.01
CA ILE A 47 -32.02 -29.62 13.74
C ILE A 47 -31.03 -29.82 14.87
N PHE A 48 -30.95 -31.05 15.37
CA PHE A 48 -29.97 -31.43 16.38
C PHE A 48 -28.78 -32.10 15.72
N ALA A 49 -27.60 -31.64 16.10
CA ALA A 49 -26.31 -32.17 15.69
C ALA A 49 -25.51 -32.37 16.97
N GLU A 50 -25.25 -33.64 17.31
CA GLU A 50 -24.72 -34.05 18.61
C GLU A 50 -25.53 -33.47 19.80
N SER A 51 -24.90 -32.62 20.63
CA SER A 51 -25.50 -32.00 21.82
C SER A 51 -26.07 -30.60 21.56
N LYS A 52 -26.03 -30.12 20.32
CA LYS A 52 -26.40 -28.74 19.96
C LYS A 52 -27.59 -28.71 19.03
N LYS A 53 -28.39 -27.64 19.17
CA LYS A 53 -29.56 -27.37 18.35
C LYS A 53 -29.30 -26.16 17.46
N PHE A 54 -29.68 -26.26 16.20
CA PHE A 54 -29.57 -25.19 15.23
C PHE A 54 -30.92 -24.91 14.61
N LYS A 55 -31.26 -23.64 14.45
CA LYS A 55 -32.47 -23.27 13.72
C LYS A 55 -32.24 -23.55 12.23
N TYR A 56 -33.22 -24.16 11.57
CA TYR A 56 -33.15 -24.38 10.14
C TYR A 56 -34.46 -24.04 9.42
N LYS A 57 -34.38 -23.85 8.11
CA LYS A 57 -35.52 -23.67 7.22
C LYS A 57 -35.30 -24.44 5.94
N LEU A 58 -36.28 -25.26 5.57
CA LEU A 58 -36.32 -25.92 4.26
C LEU A 58 -37.53 -25.41 3.49
N LYS A 59 -37.31 -24.92 2.26
CA LYS A 59 -38.36 -24.40 1.39
C LYS A 59 -38.28 -25.02 0.00
N SER A 60 -39.39 -25.59 -0.49
CA SER A 60 -39.54 -25.96 -1.90
C SER A 60 -39.87 -24.73 -2.75
N ILE A 61 -39.25 -24.65 -3.93
CA ILE A 61 -39.49 -23.57 -4.90
C ILE A 61 -40.45 -24.07 -5.98
N LYS A 62 -41.63 -23.44 -6.06
CA LYS A 62 -42.64 -23.70 -7.08
C LYS A 62 -42.51 -22.70 -8.23
N PHE A 63 -42.62 -23.17 -9.47
CA PHE A 63 -42.60 -22.32 -10.66
C PHE A 63 -43.98 -22.37 -11.34
N GLU A 64 -44.51 -21.21 -11.73
CA GLU A 64 -45.88 -21.07 -12.24
C GLU A 64 -46.13 -21.78 -13.58
N ASN A 65 -45.09 -22.03 -14.38
CA ASN A 65 -45.19 -22.69 -15.67
C ASN A 65 -43.93 -23.52 -15.96
N GLN A 66 -43.98 -24.83 -15.72
CA GLN A 66 -43.23 -25.91 -16.40
C GLN A 66 -43.29 -27.19 -15.56
N THR A 67 -43.67 -28.31 -16.18
CA THR A 67 -43.32 -29.66 -15.72
C THR A 67 -41.80 -29.82 -15.83
N ARG A 68 -41.05 -29.32 -14.84
CA ARG A 68 -39.60 -29.49 -14.80
C ARG A 68 -39.28 -30.90 -14.29
N ASP A 69 -38.29 -31.52 -14.91
CA ASP A 69 -37.67 -32.79 -14.47
C ASP A 69 -36.80 -32.64 -13.21
N LYS A 70 -36.83 -31.46 -12.58
CA LYS A 70 -36.07 -31.11 -11.39
C LYS A 70 -36.97 -30.49 -10.33
N ARG A 71 -36.58 -30.67 -9.07
CA ARG A 71 -37.15 -30.05 -7.88
C ARG A 71 -36.04 -29.25 -7.21
N PHE A 72 -36.39 -28.07 -6.70
CA PHE A 72 -35.43 -27.14 -6.12
C PHE A 72 -35.83 -26.84 -4.68
N PHE A 73 -34.88 -26.99 -3.77
CA PHE A 73 -35.06 -26.71 -2.36
C PHE A 73 -34.01 -25.71 -1.90
N ILE A 74 -34.43 -24.79 -1.04
CA ILE A 74 -33.53 -23.90 -0.31
C ILE A 74 -33.47 -24.38 1.13
N LEU A 75 -32.28 -24.79 1.55
CA LEU A 75 -31.98 -25.20 2.91
C LEU A 75 -31.13 -24.11 3.58
N VAL A 76 -31.56 -23.64 4.74
CA VAL A 76 -30.86 -22.61 5.51
C VAL A 76 -30.62 -23.10 6.92
N PHE A 77 -29.38 -23.07 7.38
CA PHE A 77 -29.00 -23.29 8.78
C PHE A 77 -28.51 -21.98 9.39
N HIS A 78 -28.88 -21.73 10.64
CA HIS A 78 -28.48 -20.55 11.40
C HIS A 78 -27.42 -20.90 12.43
N LEU A 79 -26.30 -20.19 12.39
CA LEU A 79 -25.26 -20.20 13.42
C LEU A 79 -25.41 -18.94 14.28
N ASP A 80 -26.23 -19.05 15.33
CA ASP A 80 -26.52 -17.92 16.23
C ASP A 80 -25.43 -17.69 17.29
N ASP A 81 -24.64 -18.73 17.60
CA ASP A 81 -23.57 -18.73 18.61
C ASP A 81 -22.31 -19.40 18.05
N GLU A 82 -21.26 -18.60 17.84
CA GLU A 82 -19.98 -19.00 17.25
C GLU A 82 -19.26 -20.09 18.07
N SER A 83 -19.55 -20.23 19.37
CA SER A 83 -18.96 -21.28 20.19
C SER A 83 -19.37 -22.70 19.78
N ASN A 84 -20.43 -22.83 18.96
CA ASN A 84 -20.94 -24.12 18.46
C ASN A 84 -20.42 -24.44 17.04
N ILE A 85 -19.35 -23.78 16.57
CA ILE A 85 -18.81 -23.97 15.21
C ILE A 85 -18.48 -25.44 14.90
N GLU A 86 -17.96 -26.20 15.86
CA GLU A 86 -17.56 -27.60 15.62
C GLU A 86 -18.79 -28.48 15.32
N GLN A 87 -19.87 -28.33 16.10
CA GLN A 87 -21.14 -29.03 15.83
C GLN A 87 -21.79 -28.55 14.53
N PHE A 88 -21.57 -27.29 14.15
CA PHE A 88 -22.08 -26.75 12.90
C PHE A 88 -21.28 -27.27 11.68
N GLU A 89 -19.98 -27.51 11.82
CA GLU A 89 -19.16 -28.20 10.81
C GLU A 89 -19.58 -29.66 10.66
N PHE A 90 -19.86 -30.36 11.78
CA PHE A 90 -20.42 -31.70 11.76
C PHE A 90 -21.75 -31.73 10.98
N LEU A 91 -22.67 -30.81 11.31
CA LEU A 91 -23.93 -30.63 10.59
C LEU A 91 -23.74 -30.42 9.07
N ASP A 92 -22.84 -29.53 8.64
CA ASP A 92 -22.56 -29.30 7.21
C ASP A 92 -22.01 -30.57 6.55
N SER A 93 -21.12 -31.30 7.23
CA SER A 93 -20.53 -32.53 6.72
C SER A 93 -21.55 -33.66 6.55
N GLU A 94 -22.44 -33.87 7.52
CA GLU A 94 -23.51 -34.86 7.46
C GLU A 94 -24.48 -34.57 6.32
N ILE A 95 -24.85 -33.30 6.13
CA ILE A 95 -25.73 -32.90 5.01
C ILE A 95 -25.05 -33.10 3.66
N ARG A 96 -23.74 -32.79 3.53
CA ARG A 96 -23.00 -33.06 2.28
C ARG A 96 -22.91 -34.54 1.99
N ASN A 97 -22.49 -35.34 2.96
CA ASN A 97 -22.37 -36.79 2.85
C ASN A 97 -23.71 -37.43 2.47
N PHE A 98 -24.79 -36.98 3.11
CA PHE A 98 -26.14 -37.33 2.73
C PHE A 98 -26.39 -37.03 1.25
N ILE A 99 -26.27 -35.79 0.81
CA ILE A 99 -26.55 -35.42 -0.59
C ILE A 99 -25.69 -36.22 -1.58
N GLU A 100 -24.40 -36.39 -1.30
CA GLU A 100 -23.47 -37.14 -2.16
C GLU A 100 -23.79 -38.63 -2.26
N SER A 101 -24.42 -39.21 -1.23
CA SER A 101 -24.88 -40.61 -1.25
C SER A 101 -26.07 -40.86 -2.18
N TYR A 102 -26.79 -39.81 -2.60
CA TYR A 102 -27.97 -39.91 -3.45
C TYR A 102 -27.72 -39.42 -4.87
N SER A 103 -27.85 -40.34 -5.83
CA SER A 103 -27.64 -40.04 -7.26
C SER A 103 -28.62 -39.04 -7.88
N ASP A 104 -29.77 -38.79 -7.25
CA ASP A 104 -30.75 -37.79 -7.70
C ASP A 104 -30.47 -36.39 -7.14
N LEU A 105 -29.56 -36.22 -6.19
CA LEU A 105 -29.36 -34.97 -5.48
C LEU A 105 -28.07 -34.25 -5.89
N LYS A 106 -28.15 -32.92 -5.90
CA LYS A 106 -27.01 -32.00 -6.06
C LYS A 106 -27.15 -30.86 -5.07
N ILE A 107 -26.03 -30.38 -4.54
CA ILE A 107 -25.99 -29.25 -3.61
C ILE A 107 -25.05 -28.15 -4.12
N PHE A 108 -25.51 -26.90 -4.00
CA PHE A 108 -24.71 -25.71 -4.25
C PHE A 108 -24.73 -24.83 -3.00
N ILE A 109 -23.57 -24.33 -2.60
CA ILE A 109 -23.42 -23.38 -1.50
C ILE A 109 -23.76 -21.98 -2.02
N LEU A 110 -24.73 -21.31 -1.40
CA LEU A 110 -25.11 -19.93 -1.71
C LEU A 110 -24.58 -18.95 -0.66
N GLU A 111 -24.57 -19.37 0.60
CA GLU A 111 -23.95 -18.66 1.73
C GLU A 111 -23.25 -19.68 2.61
N ASP A 112 -22.08 -19.35 3.15
CA ASP A 112 -21.22 -20.28 3.88
C ASP A 112 -20.81 -19.68 5.24
N ALA A 113 -21.57 -19.99 6.28
CA ALA A 113 -21.29 -19.47 7.63
C ALA A 113 -19.95 -19.98 8.18
N ILE A 114 -19.54 -21.20 7.82
CA ILE A 114 -18.28 -21.80 8.28
C ILE A 114 -17.09 -21.06 7.67
N SER A 115 -17.11 -20.83 6.34
CA SER A 115 -16.06 -20.03 5.68
C SER A 115 -16.04 -18.61 6.19
N GLN A 116 -17.21 -18.01 6.41
CA GLN A 116 -17.31 -16.67 6.99
C GLN A 116 -16.74 -16.59 8.41
N TYR A 117 -16.89 -17.65 9.22
CA TYR A 117 -16.34 -17.71 10.57
C TYR A 117 -14.82 -17.78 10.52
N TYR A 118 -14.25 -18.79 9.85
CA TYR A 118 -12.80 -18.95 9.79
C TYR A 118 -12.11 -17.82 9.03
N SER A 119 -12.75 -17.21 8.04
CA SER A 119 -12.22 -16.03 7.35
C SER A 119 -12.13 -14.81 8.27
N LYS A 120 -13.09 -14.60 9.18
CA LYS A 120 -13.02 -13.54 10.19
C LYS A 120 -11.83 -13.77 11.12
N GLU A 121 -11.72 -14.97 11.69
CA GLU A 121 -10.64 -15.31 12.63
C GLU A 121 -9.25 -15.25 11.95
N ALA A 122 -9.15 -15.73 10.70
CA ALA A 122 -7.92 -15.65 9.92
C ALA A 122 -7.54 -14.21 9.53
N TYR A 123 -8.53 -13.36 9.19
CA TYR A 123 -8.26 -11.97 8.82
C TYR A 123 -7.72 -11.16 10.00
N GLU A 124 -8.15 -11.46 11.23
CA GLU A 124 -7.57 -10.87 12.44
C GLU A 124 -6.07 -11.18 12.54
N LEU A 125 -5.68 -12.44 12.33
CA LEU A 125 -4.29 -12.86 12.33
C LEU A 125 -3.48 -12.22 11.20
N ILE A 126 -4.03 -12.15 9.99
CA ILE A 126 -3.41 -11.45 8.84
C ILE A 126 -3.20 -9.97 9.18
N HIS A 127 -4.21 -9.32 9.76
CA HIS A 127 -4.11 -7.92 10.15
C HIS A 127 -3.03 -7.71 11.22
N ILE A 128 -2.87 -8.63 12.18
CA ILE A 128 -1.82 -8.56 13.21
C ILE A 128 -0.42 -8.66 12.57
N ILE A 129 -0.16 -9.70 11.77
CA ILE A 129 1.16 -9.89 11.17
C ILE A 129 1.51 -8.76 10.21
N GLU A 130 0.56 -8.30 9.40
CA GLU A 130 0.76 -7.20 8.46
C GLU A 130 1.14 -5.90 9.20
N ASN A 131 0.47 -5.58 10.30
CA ASN A 131 0.81 -4.43 11.13
C ASN A 131 2.17 -4.58 11.82
N LYS A 132 2.51 -5.76 12.32
CA LYS A 132 3.82 -6.01 12.95
C LYS A 132 4.96 -5.91 11.94
N THR A 133 4.77 -6.42 10.73
CA THR A 133 5.73 -6.26 9.65
C THR A 133 5.89 -4.79 9.25
N ARG A 134 4.80 -4.02 9.15
CA ARG A 134 4.88 -2.57 8.92
C ARG A 134 5.60 -1.84 10.04
N ALA A 135 5.32 -2.18 11.29
CA ALA A 135 5.98 -1.60 12.45
C ALA A 135 7.48 -1.86 12.40
N LEU A 136 7.90 -3.12 12.18
CA LEU A 136 9.31 -3.49 12.04
C LEU A 136 10.01 -2.68 10.94
N ILE A 137 9.45 -2.61 9.73
CA ILE A 137 10.06 -1.83 8.63
C ILE A 137 10.17 -0.37 9.02
N SER A 138 9.07 0.21 9.49
CA SER A 138 8.97 1.65 9.70
C SER A 138 9.83 2.11 10.86
N GLU A 139 9.87 1.34 11.93
CA GLU A 139 10.67 1.64 13.10
C GLU A 139 12.16 1.54 12.78
N VAL A 140 12.62 0.46 12.13
CA VAL A 140 14.02 0.35 11.72
C VAL A 140 14.40 1.48 10.77
N MET A 141 13.60 1.72 9.74
CA MET A 141 13.92 2.76 8.77
C MET A 141 13.88 4.16 9.39
N PHE A 142 12.93 4.45 10.28
CA PHE A 142 12.86 5.74 10.97
C PHE A 142 14.01 5.91 11.97
N LEU A 143 14.35 4.90 12.75
CA LEU A 143 15.49 4.94 13.67
C LEU A 143 16.83 5.10 12.92
N LYS A 144 16.93 4.58 11.70
CA LYS A 144 18.14 4.69 10.86
C LYS A 144 18.24 6.00 10.07
N SER A 145 17.11 6.66 9.78
CA SER A 145 17.05 7.87 8.93
C SER A 145 16.68 9.15 9.66
N GLU A 146 16.14 9.04 10.88
CA GLU A 146 15.50 10.12 11.64
C GLU A 146 14.30 10.78 10.92
N THR A 147 13.78 10.17 9.84
CA THR A 147 12.70 10.75 9.02
C THR A 147 11.79 9.68 8.42
N GLN A 148 10.61 10.07 7.93
CA GLN A 148 9.73 9.21 7.12
C GLN A 148 10.00 9.39 5.61
N ALA A 149 10.94 10.26 5.23
CA ALA A 149 11.23 10.58 3.83
C ALA A 149 11.72 9.38 3.00
N TRP A 150 12.09 8.27 3.63
CA TRP A 150 12.54 7.04 2.98
C TRP A 150 11.45 6.30 2.22
N GLU A 151 10.19 6.47 2.60
CA GLU A 151 9.13 5.61 2.09
C GLU A 151 8.89 5.80 0.59
N HIS A 152 8.81 7.05 0.13
CA HIS A 152 8.54 7.34 -1.28
C HIS A 152 9.69 6.94 -2.21
N PRO A 153 10.97 7.29 -1.93
CA PRO A 153 12.12 6.82 -2.70
C PRO A 153 12.20 5.29 -2.77
N LEU A 154 12.00 4.62 -1.62
CA LEU A 154 12.09 3.18 -1.54
C LEU A 154 11.01 2.48 -2.38
N THR A 155 9.76 2.96 -2.28
CA THR A 155 8.65 2.40 -3.04
C THR A 155 8.80 2.65 -4.55
N LYS A 156 9.33 3.83 -4.94
CA LYS A 156 9.70 4.12 -6.34
C LYS A 156 10.81 3.18 -6.85
N ASN A 157 11.87 2.97 -6.08
CA ASN A 157 12.98 2.08 -6.45
C ASN A 157 12.52 0.63 -6.66
N LEU A 158 11.65 0.15 -5.77
CA LEU A 158 11.08 -1.19 -5.82
C LEU A 158 9.91 -1.35 -6.80
N SER A 159 9.52 -0.28 -7.52
CA SER A 159 8.37 -0.28 -8.42
C SER A 159 7.06 -0.69 -7.74
N ILE A 160 6.93 -0.35 -6.46
CA ILE A 160 5.76 -0.60 -5.63
C ILE A 160 4.70 0.46 -5.93
N ARG A 161 3.45 0.02 -6.11
CA ARG A 161 2.33 0.93 -6.36
C ARG A 161 1.99 1.70 -5.08
N ASP A 162 1.86 3.02 -5.20
CA ASP A 162 1.37 3.87 -4.11
C ASP A 162 -0.07 4.32 -4.40
N THR A 163 -0.97 4.10 -3.46
CA THR A 163 -2.36 4.56 -3.57
C THR A 163 -2.58 6.01 -3.11
N GLY A 164 -1.49 6.76 -2.81
CA GLY A 164 -1.53 8.19 -2.50
C GLY A 164 -2.12 8.52 -1.12
N LYS A 165 -2.16 7.53 -0.21
CA LYS A 165 -2.73 7.69 1.13
C LYS A 165 -1.87 8.53 2.09
N SER A 166 -0.61 8.80 1.74
CA SER A 166 0.33 9.63 2.49
C SER A 166 -0.16 11.06 2.76
N ASN A 167 -1.12 11.56 1.98
CA ASN A 167 -1.72 12.88 2.14
C ASN A 167 -2.86 12.92 3.19
N ASN A 168 -3.20 11.80 3.82
CA ASN A 168 -4.29 11.72 4.80
C ASN A 168 -3.81 12.08 6.21
N LYS A 169 -4.58 12.88 6.96
CA LYS A 169 -4.29 13.23 8.36
C LYS A 169 -4.23 12.01 9.31
N LYS A 170 -4.81 10.86 8.93
CA LYS A 170 -4.77 9.60 9.69
C LYS A 170 -3.73 8.60 9.17
N TYR A 171 -2.81 9.06 8.34
CA TYR A 171 -1.78 8.23 7.73
C TYR A 171 -0.94 7.50 8.77
N LYS A 172 -0.80 6.19 8.60
CA LYS A 172 0.24 5.38 9.25
C LYS A 172 1.33 5.04 8.24
N PRO A 173 2.59 4.87 8.68
CA PRO A 173 3.67 4.43 7.80
C PRO A 173 3.27 3.22 6.95
N LEU A 174 3.59 3.26 5.66
CA LEU A 174 3.24 2.22 4.67
C LEU A 174 1.73 2.03 4.42
N ASP A 175 0.89 3.00 4.82
CA ASP A 175 -0.51 2.99 4.41
C ASP A 175 -0.63 3.12 2.90
N GLY A 176 -1.52 2.30 2.34
CA GLY A 176 -1.76 2.31 0.91
C GLY A 176 -0.80 1.45 0.10
N LYS A 177 0.08 0.68 0.76
CA LYS A 177 0.86 -0.42 0.19
C LYS A 177 0.14 -1.74 0.42
N TYR A 178 0.19 -2.66 -0.54
CA TYR A 178 -0.42 -3.98 -0.45
C TYR A 178 0.39 -4.91 0.47
N PHE A 179 -0.26 -5.99 0.92
CA PHE A 179 0.39 -7.00 1.77
C PHE A 179 1.67 -7.57 1.12
N SER A 180 1.61 -7.91 -0.17
CA SER A 180 2.76 -8.42 -0.94
C SER A 180 3.93 -7.45 -1.00
N ASP A 181 3.64 -6.14 -0.97
CA ASP A 181 4.66 -5.10 -1.06
C ASP A 181 5.57 -5.15 0.16
N LEU A 182 5.09 -5.60 1.33
CA LEU A 182 5.91 -5.74 2.54
C LEU A 182 7.03 -6.77 2.36
N THR A 183 6.72 -7.91 1.73
CA THR A 183 7.70 -8.93 1.36
C THR A 183 8.71 -8.35 0.37
N THR A 184 8.22 -7.62 -0.64
CA THR A 184 9.08 -6.97 -1.64
C THR A 184 10.01 -5.96 -0.98
N MET A 185 9.51 -5.12 -0.07
CA MET A 185 10.31 -4.12 0.64
C MET A 185 11.43 -4.75 1.46
N LEU A 186 11.10 -5.76 2.27
CA LEU A 186 12.08 -6.36 3.17
C LEU A 186 13.18 -7.11 2.42
N PHE A 187 12.81 -7.92 1.43
CA PHE A 187 13.67 -8.99 0.94
C PHE A 187 14.12 -8.85 -0.52
N THR A 188 13.56 -7.89 -1.27
CA THR A 188 14.02 -7.67 -2.64
C THR A 188 15.36 -6.97 -2.61
N ILE A 189 16.35 -7.57 -3.27
CA ILE A 189 17.60 -6.90 -3.57
C ILE A 189 17.27 -5.78 -4.56
N PHE A 190 17.55 -4.55 -4.16
CA PHE A 190 17.38 -3.40 -5.02
C PHE A 190 18.71 -2.72 -5.26
N ASP A 191 18.85 -2.27 -6.50
CA ASP A 191 19.95 -1.46 -6.98
C ASP A 191 19.45 -0.02 -7.03
N ASP A 192 20.21 0.93 -6.47
CA ASP A 192 19.85 2.34 -6.60
C ASP A 192 19.97 2.70 -8.08
N LYS A 193 18.87 3.09 -8.73
CA LYS A 193 18.75 3.25 -10.19
C LYS A 193 19.63 4.36 -10.82
N LYS A 194 20.61 4.91 -10.09
CA LYS A 194 21.62 5.85 -10.60
C LYS A 194 23.05 5.28 -10.49
N ASP A 195 23.43 4.61 -11.56
CA ASP A 195 24.68 4.63 -12.35
C ASP A 195 26.10 4.75 -11.76
N ASP A 196 26.34 4.76 -10.45
CA ASP A 196 27.72 4.58 -9.95
C ASP A 196 27.88 3.34 -9.08
N ARG A 197 26.89 2.93 -8.27
CA ARG A 197 27.10 1.78 -7.36
C ARG A 197 27.19 0.44 -8.08
N LYS A 198 26.36 0.20 -9.08
CA LYS A 198 26.42 -1.01 -9.90
C LYS A 198 27.72 -1.06 -10.70
N ASP A 199 28.10 0.07 -11.26
CA ASP A 199 29.35 0.19 -12.02
C ASP A 199 30.57 0.11 -11.10
N ASN A 200 30.51 0.65 -9.89
CA ASN A 200 31.53 0.49 -8.85
C ASN A 200 31.57 -0.94 -8.34
N PHE A 201 30.44 -1.62 -8.14
CA PHE A 201 30.40 -3.03 -7.75
C PHE A 201 31.02 -3.92 -8.84
N ASN A 202 30.63 -3.71 -10.10
CA ASN A 202 31.20 -4.41 -11.25
C ASN A 202 32.70 -4.08 -11.42
N SER A 203 33.11 -2.83 -11.22
CA SER A 203 34.51 -2.40 -11.30
C SER A 203 35.34 -2.98 -10.16
N ASN A 204 34.80 -3.02 -8.95
CA ASN A 204 35.44 -3.61 -7.78
C ASN A 204 35.56 -5.13 -7.92
N LEU A 205 34.55 -5.80 -8.49
CA LEU A 205 34.60 -7.21 -8.86
C LEU A 205 35.69 -7.48 -9.89
N LYS A 206 35.78 -6.64 -10.92
CA LYS A 206 36.81 -6.74 -11.95
C LYS A 206 38.21 -6.54 -11.36
N TYR A 207 38.39 -5.52 -10.53
CA TYR A 207 39.65 -5.27 -9.82
C TYR A 207 40.05 -6.44 -8.91
N PHE A 208 39.08 -7.05 -8.21
CA PHE A 208 39.34 -8.24 -7.39
C PHE A 208 39.74 -9.44 -8.24
N ASP A 209 39.10 -9.65 -9.39
CA ASP A 209 39.46 -10.72 -10.33
C ASP A 209 40.87 -10.52 -10.91
N ASP A 210 41.20 -9.29 -11.32
CA ASP A 210 42.54 -8.93 -11.81
C ASP A 210 43.63 -9.22 -10.75
N LEU A 211 43.39 -8.87 -9.48
CA LEU A 211 44.29 -9.19 -8.36
C LEU A 211 44.44 -10.69 -8.12
N MET A 212 43.39 -11.48 -8.36
CA MET A 212 43.42 -12.94 -8.20
C MET A 212 44.16 -13.65 -9.32
N GLN A 213 44.23 -13.07 -10.52
CA GLN A 213 44.93 -13.64 -11.68
C GLN A 213 46.45 -13.40 -11.69
N GLU A 214 46.94 -12.41 -10.96
CA GLU A 214 48.39 -12.19 -10.80
C GLU A 214 49.06 -13.36 -10.04
N GLU A 215 50.26 -13.77 -10.41
CA GLU A 215 51.00 -14.82 -9.69
C GLU A 215 51.40 -14.38 -8.27
N PHE A 216 51.36 -15.29 -7.30
CA PHE A 216 51.86 -15.04 -5.95
C PHE A 216 53.40 -15.05 -5.96
N SER A 217 54.04 -13.88 -5.84
CA SER A 217 55.47 -13.76 -5.53
C SER A 217 55.70 -13.53 -4.03
N GLU A 218 56.97 -13.60 -3.57
CA GLU A 218 57.39 -13.62 -2.15
C GLU A 218 56.90 -12.45 -1.26
N SER A 219 56.25 -11.41 -1.80
CA SER A 219 55.59 -10.33 -1.04
C SER A 219 54.08 -10.59 -0.83
N SER A 220 53.72 -11.79 -0.39
CA SER A 220 52.32 -12.22 -0.18
C SER A 220 51.53 -11.33 0.78
N ALA A 221 52.20 -10.62 1.70
CA ALA A 221 51.54 -9.77 2.70
C ALA A 221 50.88 -8.51 2.09
N THR A 222 51.49 -7.90 1.07
CA THR A 222 50.96 -6.70 0.41
C THR A 222 49.73 -7.04 -0.42
N LYS A 223 49.80 -8.13 -1.18
CA LYS A 223 48.70 -8.65 -2.00
C LYS A 223 47.49 -9.11 -1.16
N ILE A 224 47.72 -9.77 -0.03
CA ILE A 224 46.63 -10.14 0.91
C ILE A 224 45.93 -8.88 1.45
N LYS A 225 46.67 -7.78 1.67
CA LYS A 225 46.10 -6.51 2.11
C LYS A 225 45.24 -5.87 1.01
N GLU A 226 45.69 -5.88 -0.23
CA GLU A 226 44.94 -5.36 -1.38
C GLU A 226 43.67 -6.18 -1.66
N LEU A 227 43.76 -7.51 -1.63
CA LEU A 227 42.60 -8.40 -1.74
C LEU A 227 41.58 -8.13 -0.63
N ARG A 228 42.05 -7.87 0.59
CA ARG A 228 41.16 -7.53 1.72
C ARG A 228 40.47 -6.19 1.48
N ILE A 229 41.18 -5.17 0.98
CA ILE A 229 40.60 -3.86 0.67
C ILE A 229 39.57 -3.99 -0.46
N ALA A 230 39.92 -4.67 -1.56
CA ALA A 230 39.02 -4.92 -2.68
C ALA A 230 37.75 -5.67 -2.22
N PHE A 231 37.90 -6.68 -1.37
CA PHE A 231 36.78 -7.42 -0.82
C PHE A 231 35.86 -6.56 0.07
N GLU A 232 36.42 -5.65 0.87
CA GLU A 232 35.62 -4.71 1.68
C GLU A 232 34.90 -3.68 0.79
N GLU A 233 35.50 -3.21 -0.30
CA GLU A 233 34.83 -2.32 -1.26
C GLU A 233 33.72 -3.02 -2.05
N ILE A 234 33.91 -4.30 -2.44
CA ILE A 234 32.85 -5.14 -3.01
C ILE A 234 31.69 -5.27 -2.03
N LYS A 235 31.97 -5.54 -0.74
CA LYS A 235 30.90 -5.63 0.27
C LYS A 235 30.10 -4.33 0.36
N LYS A 236 30.76 -3.17 0.39
CA LYS A 236 30.09 -1.87 0.49
C LYS A 236 29.23 -1.56 -0.73
N THR A 237 29.66 -1.98 -1.91
CA THR A 237 28.99 -1.70 -3.19
C THR A 237 27.98 -2.77 -3.61
N ALA A 238 27.95 -3.93 -2.93
CA ALA A 238 27.05 -5.03 -3.26
C ALA A 238 25.58 -4.64 -3.13
N PRO A 239 24.72 -5.00 -4.11
CA PRO A 239 23.29 -4.77 -4.01
C PRO A 239 22.71 -5.64 -2.89
N ARG A 240 21.91 -5.01 -2.02
CA ARG A 240 21.38 -5.61 -0.80
C ARG A 240 19.93 -5.20 -0.57
N SER A 241 19.17 -6.08 0.07
CA SER A 241 17.79 -5.79 0.51
C SER A 241 17.75 -4.84 1.72
N ILE A 242 16.58 -4.29 2.07
CA ILE A 242 16.41 -3.52 3.31
C ILE A 242 16.84 -4.37 4.51
N TRP A 243 16.46 -5.64 4.48
CA TRP A 243 16.81 -6.59 5.51
C TRP A 243 18.33 -6.63 5.73
N ASP A 244 19.08 -6.89 4.67
CA ASP A 244 20.53 -7.05 4.75
C ASP A 244 21.24 -5.73 5.12
N ARG A 245 20.71 -4.59 4.67
CA ARG A 245 21.30 -3.28 4.93
C ARG A 245 21.08 -2.82 6.38
N TYR A 246 19.85 -2.96 6.89
CA TYR A 246 19.44 -2.22 8.09
C TYR A 246 18.96 -3.10 9.24
N ILE A 247 18.58 -4.34 8.96
CA ILE A 247 17.98 -5.24 9.96
C ILE A 247 18.96 -6.32 10.40
N ALA A 248 19.65 -6.96 9.44
CA ALA A 248 20.38 -8.20 9.68
C ALA A 248 21.55 -8.06 10.66
N SER A 249 22.29 -6.96 10.58
CA SER A 249 23.46 -6.69 11.42
C SER A 249 23.09 -6.29 12.85
N SER A 250 21.86 -5.82 13.06
CA SER A 250 21.39 -5.29 14.34
C SER A 250 20.70 -6.34 15.22
N LEU A 251 20.45 -7.54 14.70
CA LEU A 251 19.72 -8.60 15.41
C LEU A 251 20.58 -9.85 15.60
N LYS A 252 20.53 -10.44 16.79
CA LYS A 252 21.35 -11.62 17.15
C LYS A 252 20.92 -12.90 16.42
N ASP A 253 19.62 -13.03 16.13
CA ASP A 253 19.00 -14.19 15.43
C ASP A 253 18.40 -13.79 14.06
N SER A 254 19.05 -12.85 13.36
CA SER A 254 18.53 -12.27 12.11
C SER A 254 18.22 -13.29 11.03
N GLU A 255 19.08 -14.28 10.79
CA GLU A 255 18.87 -15.31 9.76
C GLU A 255 17.64 -16.18 10.03
N LYS A 256 17.39 -16.51 11.30
CA LYS A 256 16.22 -17.29 11.70
C LYS A 256 14.93 -16.51 11.48
N LEU A 257 14.91 -15.23 11.85
CA LEU A 257 13.76 -14.36 11.63
C LEU A 257 13.56 -14.07 10.13
N PHE A 258 14.63 -13.85 9.37
CA PHE A 258 14.56 -13.70 7.91
C PHE A 258 13.83 -14.88 7.27
N ASN A 259 14.32 -16.09 7.54
CA ASN A 259 13.77 -17.31 6.94
C ASN A 259 12.31 -17.52 7.35
N SER A 260 11.98 -17.32 8.62
CA SER A 260 10.61 -17.51 9.12
C SER A 260 9.66 -16.45 8.55
N LEU A 261 10.02 -15.17 8.59
CA LEU A 261 9.19 -14.06 8.12
C LEU A 261 8.98 -14.12 6.60
N ASN A 262 10.04 -14.31 5.82
CA ASN A 262 9.94 -14.43 4.36
C ASN A 262 9.06 -15.61 3.93
N THR A 263 9.20 -16.75 4.60
CA THR A 263 8.36 -17.92 4.33
C THR A 263 6.90 -17.64 4.65
N VAL A 264 6.63 -17.10 5.84
CA VAL A 264 5.25 -16.87 6.29
C VAL A 264 4.56 -15.79 5.46
N LEU A 265 5.21 -14.66 5.16
CA LEU A 265 4.60 -13.63 4.32
C LEU A 265 4.23 -14.17 2.93
N LYS A 266 5.09 -14.97 2.29
CA LYS A 266 4.75 -15.61 1.01
C LYS A 266 3.60 -16.61 1.14
N GLN A 267 3.60 -17.43 2.19
CA GLN A 267 2.54 -18.42 2.43
C GLN A 267 1.18 -17.78 2.73
N LEU A 268 1.16 -16.55 3.27
CA LEU A 268 -0.06 -15.83 3.60
C LEU A 268 -0.75 -15.19 2.39
N GLU A 269 -0.09 -15.06 1.23
CA GLU A 269 -0.69 -14.48 0.03
C GLU A 269 -1.94 -15.25 -0.43
N ALA A 270 -1.87 -16.59 -0.43
CA ALA A 270 -3.00 -17.43 -0.85
C ALA A 270 -4.20 -17.34 0.13
N PRO A 271 -4.05 -17.61 1.44
CA PRO A 271 -5.14 -17.44 2.41
C PRO A 271 -5.74 -16.04 2.44
N ARG A 272 -4.92 -15.00 2.30
CA ARG A 272 -5.40 -13.61 2.24
C ARG A 272 -6.27 -13.36 1.01
N ASN A 273 -5.89 -13.91 -0.14
CA ASN A 273 -6.68 -13.82 -1.36
C ASN A 273 -7.96 -14.64 -1.27
N ASP A 274 -7.89 -15.85 -0.71
CA ASP A 274 -9.07 -16.70 -0.46
C ASP A 274 -10.13 -15.95 0.36
N ILE A 275 -9.71 -15.34 1.48
CA ILE A 275 -10.58 -14.54 2.35
C ILE A 275 -11.14 -13.32 1.59
N ALA A 276 -10.30 -12.59 0.87
CA ALA A 276 -10.73 -11.39 0.13
C ALA A 276 -11.68 -11.69 -1.03
N HIS A 277 -11.59 -12.89 -1.62
CA HIS A 277 -12.43 -13.34 -2.73
C HIS A 277 -13.63 -14.19 -2.28
N ASN A 278 -13.87 -14.30 -0.96
CA ASN A 278 -14.97 -15.06 -0.39
C ASN A 278 -15.00 -16.52 -0.90
N THR A 279 -13.82 -17.15 -0.97
CA THR A 279 -13.69 -18.56 -1.35
C THR A 279 -13.96 -19.47 -0.15
N VAL A 280 -13.99 -20.78 -0.39
CA VAL A 280 -14.18 -21.76 0.68
C VAL A 280 -12.95 -21.79 1.58
N PHE A 281 -13.14 -21.55 2.88
CA PHE A 281 -12.05 -21.51 3.87
C PHE A 281 -12.45 -22.30 5.12
N ARG A 282 -11.64 -23.26 5.55
CA ARG A 282 -12.02 -24.25 6.58
C ARG A 282 -11.04 -24.28 7.76
N LYS A 283 -11.41 -25.02 8.81
CA LYS A 283 -10.65 -25.19 10.05
C LYS A 283 -9.18 -25.53 9.82
N GLU A 284 -8.90 -26.48 8.92
CA GLU A 284 -7.53 -26.91 8.63
C GLU A 284 -6.67 -25.75 8.10
N SER A 285 -7.18 -25.01 7.11
CA SER A 285 -6.52 -23.82 6.56
C SER A 285 -6.28 -22.76 7.62
N TYR A 286 -7.27 -22.53 8.50
CA TYR A 286 -7.13 -21.60 9.64
C TYR A 286 -6.06 -22.05 10.64
N ILE A 287 -6.05 -23.32 11.05
CA ILE A 287 -5.07 -23.86 12.01
C ILE A 287 -3.65 -23.72 11.45
N SER A 288 -3.43 -24.09 10.19
CA SER A 288 -2.11 -23.93 9.55
C SER A 288 -1.69 -22.47 9.52
N LEU A 289 -2.57 -21.56 9.09
CA LEU A 289 -2.31 -20.12 9.08
C LEU A 289 -1.93 -19.60 10.48
N ARG A 290 -2.70 -19.98 11.50
CA ARG A 290 -2.49 -19.57 12.88
C ARG A 290 -1.12 -19.98 13.41
N GLN A 291 -0.74 -21.23 13.19
CA GLN A 291 0.57 -21.75 13.61
C GLN A 291 1.73 -20.97 12.98
N TYR A 292 1.62 -20.64 11.69
CA TYR A 292 2.62 -19.84 10.98
C TYR A 292 2.71 -18.41 11.53
N VAL A 293 1.56 -17.76 11.72
CA VAL A 293 1.49 -16.38 12.20
C VAL A 293 2.01 -16.25 13.64
N GLU A 294 1.51 -17.05 14.58
CA GLU A 294 1.89 -16.95 16.01
C GLU A 294 3.40 -17.11 16.21
N LYS A 295 4.03 -18.06 15.49
CA LYS A 295 5.46 -18.31 15.57
C LYS A 295 6.30 -17.12 15.10
N VAL A 296 5.88 -16.43 14.03
CA VAL A 296 6.64 -15.30 13.46
C VAL A 296 6.37 -14.01 14.22
N VAL A 297 5.13 -13.78 14.65
CA VAL A 297 4.77 -12.63 15.50
C VAL A 297 5.67 -12.55 16.73
N LEU A 298 5.87 -13.69 17.43
CA LEU A 298 6.76 -13.75 18.59
C LEU A 298 8.22 -13.44 18.26
N GLN A 299 8.68 -13.67 17.03
CA GLN A 299 10.04 -13.34 16.62
C GLN A 299 10.17 -11.87 16.22
N ILE A 300 9.14 -11.30 15.58
CA ILE A 300 9.10 -9.86 15.27
C ILE A 300 9.10 -9.04 16.57
N ASP A 301 8.29 -9.43 17.55
CA ASP A 301 8.19 -8.69 18.82
C ASP A 301 9.54 -8.65 19.55
N LYS A 302 10.26 -9.78 19.59
CA LYS A 302 11.62 -9.84 20.13
C LYS A 302 12.60 -8.95 19.35
N ALA A 303 12.49 -8.93 18.03
CA ALA A 303 13.35 -8.08 17.20
C ALA A 303 13.09 -6.60 17.44
N ILE A 304 11.82 -6.17 17.55
CA ILE A 304 11.45 -4.80 17.89
C ILE A 304 12.01 -4.43 19.27
N GLU A 305 11.81 -5.27 20.30
CA GLU A 305 12.38 -5.04 21.63
C GLU A 305 13.92 -4.93 21.59
N GLU A 306 14.60 -5.73 20.76
CA GLU A 306 16.04 -5.62 20.54
C GLU A 306 16.42 -4.25 19.92
N PHE A 307 15.66 -3.73 18.95
CA PHE A 307 15.89 -2.40 18.36
C PHE A 307 15.66 -1.25 19.34
N GLU A 308 14.61 -1.34 20.17
CA GLU A 308 14.28 -0.31 21.16
C GLU A 308 15.33 -0.19 22.28
N ASN A 309 16.11 -1.25 22.52
CA ASN A 309 17.16 -1.24 23.53
C ASN A 309 18.31 -0.29 23.12
N ARG A 310 18.42 0.83 23.86
CA ARG A 310 19.29 2.03 23.68
C ARG A 310 20.73 1.87 23.19
N SER A 311 21.32 0.67 23.26
CA SER A 311 22.68 0.39 22.77
C SER A 311 22.71 0.07 21.27
N ILE A 312 21.60 -0.39 20.69
CA ILE A 312 21.46 -0.72 19.26
C ILE A 312 20.96 0.47 18.44
N SER A 313 20.26 1.42 19.08
CA SER A 313 19.68 2.61 18.41
C SER A 313 20.66 3.78 18.18
N LYS A 314 21.92 3.67 18.63
CA LYS A 314 22.99 4.62 18.27
C LYS A 314 23.83 4.03 17.14
N TYR A 315 23.47 4.39 15.93
CA TYR A 315 24.08 3.88 14.71
C TYR A 315 25.40 4.58 14.39
N SER A 316 26.17 3.95 13.48
CA SER A 316 27.40 4.53 12.96
C SER A 316 27.09 5.66 11.96
N LYS A 317 27.97 6.66 11.87
CA LYS A 317 27.81 7.78 10.92
C LYS A 317 27.75 7.31 9.47
N GLU A 318 28.36 6.16 9.19
CA GLU A 318 28.38 5.50 7.90
C GLU A 318 26.99 4.96 7.52
N GLU A 319 26.28 4.32 8.47
CA GLU A 319 24.91 3.84 8.25
C GLU A 319 23.92 5.00 8.07
N GLU A 320 24.04 6.08 8.86
CA GLU A 320 23.24 7.30 8.70
C GLU A 320 23.46 7.92 7.31
N LYS A 321 24.72 8.02 6.86
CA LYS A 321 25.08 8.57 5.55
C LYS A 321 24.58 7.71 4.39
N GLU A 322 24.71 6.39 4.46
CA GLU A 322 24.19 5.48 3.43
C GLU A 322 22.66 5.56 3.30
N VAL A 323 21.96 5.78 4.40
CA VAL A 323 20.51 5.99 4.41
C VAL A 323 20.18 7.35 3.80
N LEU A 324 20.89 8.42 4.18
CA LEU A 324 20.79 9.75 3.57
C LEU A 324 21.04 9.73 2.06
N ASP A 325 22.02 8.97 1.58
CA ASP A 325 22.28 8.79 0.14
C ASP A 325 21.15 8.05 -0.59
N ILE A 326 20.38 7.19 0.09
CA ILE A 326 19.13 6.61 -0.44
C ILE A 326 17.97 7.62 -0.41
N LEU A 327 17.95 8.52 0.58
CA LEU A 327 16.91 9.55 0.77
C LEU A 327 17.04 10.70 -0.24
N ASP A 328 18.27 11.09 -0.58
CA ASP A 328 18.58 12.13 -1.56
C ASP A 328 18.28 11.72 -3.00
N ASN A 329 17.93 10.45 -3.24
CA ASN A 329 17.34 9.99 -4.51
C ASN A 329 15.89 10.46 -4.73
N SER A 330 15.40 11.44 -3.96
CA SER A 330 14.22 12.26 -4.30
C SER A 330 14.54 13.67 -4.84
N SER A 331 15.82 14.02 -4.94
CA SER A 331 16.30 15.19 -5.67
C SER A 331 16.79 14.70 -7.04
N ILE A 332 15.93 14.42 -8.02
CA ILE A 332 15.39 15.40 -8.96
C ILE A 332 14.16 14.76 -9.62
N GLU A 333 12.99 15.09 -9.08
CA GLU A 333 11.80 15.48 -9.87
C GLU A 333 11.25 16.81 -9.32
N GLU A 334 12.15 17.66 -8.82
CA GLU A 334 12.14 19.09 -9.12
C GLU A 334 13.56 19.34 -9.61
N THR A 335 13.72 19.95 -10.77
CA THR A 335 15.00 20.42 -11.30
C THR A 335 15.75 21.20 -10.21
N VAL A 336 16.64 20.53 -9.49
CA VAL A 336 17.72 21.15 -8.73
C VAL A 336 18.88 21.20 -9.69
N VAL A 337 18.92 22.29 -10.44
CA VAL A 337 20.22 22.86 -10.79
C VAL A 337 20.78 23.32 -9.45
N GLU A 338 21.82 22.65 -8.94
CA GLU A 338 22.74 23.32 -8.04
C GLU A 338 23.45 24.39 -8.87
N GLU A 339 22.79 25.53 -9.04
CA GLU A 339 23.49 26.78 -9.17
C GLU A 339 23.47 27.41 -7.79
N THR A 340 24.69 27.60 -7.30
CA THR A 340 25.01 28.48 -6.20
C THR A 340 24.46 29.88 -6.46
N THR A 341 23.19 30.14 -6.12
CA THR A 341 22.67 31.51 -6.02
C THR A 341 21.57 31.57 -4.97
N ASP A 342 21.67 32.60 -4.13
CA ASP A 342 20.66 33.08 -3.20
C ASP A 342 19.45 33.63 -3.99
N ASP A 343 18.80 32.79 -4.80
CA ASP A 343 17.85 33.27 -5.81
C ASP A 343 16.42 33.41 -5.25
N ASP A 344 15.92 34.64 -5.37
CA ASP A 344 14.57 35.07 -5.11
C ASP A 344 13.54 34.26 -5.92
N LEU A 345 12.65 33.52 -5.25
CA LEU A 345 11.54 32.83 -5.91
C LEU A 345 10.40 33.78 -6.24
N THR A 346 9.84 33.61 -7.43
CA THR A 346 8.62 34.26 -7.90
C THR A 346 7.52 33.22 -8.05
N ILE A 347 6.36 33.47 -7.43
CA ILE A 347 5.17 32.64 -7.61
C ILE A 347 4.26 33.23 -8.68
N ILE A 348 3.78 32.40 -9.60
CA ILE A 348 2.77 32.78 -10.59
C ILE A 348 1.43 32.24 -10.11
N VAL A 349 0.43 33.11 -9.96
CA VAL A 349 -0.91 32.74 -9.50
C VAL A 349 -1.93 32.92 -10.63
N PRO A 350 -2.77 31.90 -10.94
CA PRO A 350 -3.86 32.09 -11.87
C PRO A 350 -4.95 32.96 -11.24
N ALA A 351 -5.38 34.00 -11.95
CA ALA A 351 -6.34 34.98 -11.48
C ALA A 351 -7.48 35.17 -12.49
N GLN A 352 -8.72 35.10 -12.00
CA GLN A 352 -9.90 35.58 -12.74
C GLN A 352 -9.94 37.09 -12.73
N GLU A 353 -10.56 37.70 -13.75
CA GLU A 353 -10.57 39.16 -13.97
C GLU A 353 -10.98 39.96 -12.73
N ASP A 354 -12.11 39.61 -12.10
CA ASP A 354 -12.62 40.32 -10.93
C ASP A 354 -11.65 40.24 -9.73
N GLY A 355 -11.11 39.05 -9.47
CA GLY A 355 -10.12 38.84 -8.40
C GLY A 355 -8.83 39.58 -8.70
N PHE A 356 -8.37 39.57 -9.95
CA PHE A 356 -7.16 40.26 -10.36
C PHE A 356 -7.29 41.78 -10.19
N GLN A 357 -8.38 42.37 -10.67
CA GLN A 357 -8.58 43.83 -10.63
C GLN A 357 -8.77 44.34 -9.19
N GLN A 358 -9.53 43.62 -8.37
CA GLN A 358 -9.82 44.07 -7.01
C GLN A 358 -8.69 43.67 -6.04
N VAL A 359 -8.36 42.39 -5.97
CA VAL A 359 -7.47 41.85 -4.93
C VAL A 359 -6.00 42.09 -5.29
N PHE A 360 -5.59 41.74 -6.51
CA PHE A 360 -4.19 41.84 -6.93
C PHE A 360 -3.74 43.28 -7.19
N LEU A 361 -4.54 44.09 -7.93
CA LEU A 361 -4.12 45.44 -8.35
C LEU A 361 -4.53 46.57 -7.39
N LYS A 362 -5.70 46.49 -6.73
CA LYS A 362 -6.15 47.55 -5.81
C LYS A 362 -5.76 47.26 -4.36
N ASP A 363 -6.08 46.06 -3.88
CA ASP A 363 -5.91 45.70 -2.47
C ASP A 363 -4.45 45.29 -2.16
N ASN A 364 -3.64 45.01 -3.19
CA ASN A 364 -2.22 44.66 -3.11
C ASN A 364 -1.96 43.43 -2.23
N GLU A 365 -2.81 42.43 -2.41
CA GLU A 365 -2.71 41.16 -1.72
C GLU A 365 -3.17 40.02 -2.62
N TRP A 366 -2.95 38.78 -2.18
CA TRP A 366 -3.53 37.60 -2.81
C TRP A 366 -3.73 36.52 -1.77
N TYR A 367 -4.95 36.03 -1.62
CA TYR A 367 -5.31 35.11 -0.54
C TYR A 367 -5.76 33.75 -1.08
N ASP A 368 -5.90 32.79 -0.16
CA ASP A 368 -6.40 31.45 -0.43
C ASP A 368 -5.58 30.66 -1.46
N ILE A 369 -4.24 30.75 -1.36
CA ILE A 369 -3.33 29.89 -2.13
C ILE A 369 -2.59 28.89 -1.25
N ARG A 370 -2.36 27.68 -1.77
CA ARG A 370 -1.54 26.68 -1.09
C ARG A 370 -0.07 26.89 -1.46
N ILE A 371 0.76 27.14 -0.47
CA ILE A 371 2.20 27.35 -0.63
C ILE A 371 2.93 26.26 0.17
N GLY A 372 3.88 25.60 -0.48
CA GLY A 372 4.67 24.52 0.10
C GLY A 372 5.82 25.02 1.00
N LYS A 373 6.78 24.12 1.29
CA LYS A 373 7.93 24.40 2.18
C LYS A 373 8.83 25.56 1.72
N ARG A 374 8.77 25.95 0.43
CA ARG A 374 9.56 27.03 -0.18
C ARG A 374 9.06 28.45 0.15
N ARG A 375 8.04 28.60 1.01
CA ARG A 375 7.41 29.89 1.37
C ARG A 375 8.42 30.99 1.76
N THR A 376 9.46 30.65 2.51
CA THR A 376 10.45 31.60 3.02
C THR A 376 11.35 32.21 1.95
N LYS A 377 11.42 31.60 0.76
CA LYS A 377 12.22 32.04 -0.38
C LYS A 377 11.44 32.90 -1.38
N ILE A 378 10.12 33.01 -1.23
CA ILE A 378 9.27 33.79 -2.13
C ILE A 378 9.52 35.28 -1.87
N ARG A 379 9.92 36.00 -2.91
CA ARG A 379 10.10 37.46 -2.88
C ARG A 379 9.19 38.20 -3.84
N TYR A 380 8.66 37.53 -4.86
CA TYR A 380 7.76 38.15 -5.84
C TYR A 380 6.57 37.25 -6.16
N ILE A 381 5.51 37.88 -6.67
CA ILE A 381 4.29 37.24 -7.12
C ILE A 381 3.82 37.88 -8.42
N ALA A 382 3.48 37.07 -9.42
CA ALA A 382 2.95 37.51 -10.71
C ALA A 382 1.55 36.94 -10.94
N GLY A 383 0.63 37.77 -11.43
CA GLY A 383 -0.73 37.34 -11.72
C GLY A 383 -0.89 36.93 -13.17
N TYR A 384 -1.23 35.67 -13.40
CA TYR A 384 -1.63 35.15 -14.70
C TYR A 384 -3.12 35.38 -14.89
N GLU A 385 -3.48 36.31 -15.76
CA GLU A 385 -4.88 36.56 -16.14
C GLU A 385 -5.36 35.42 -17.05
N VAL A 386 -6.42 34.73 -16.64
CA VAL A 386 -7.04 33.67 -17.45
C VAL A 386 -7.72 34.26 -18.70
N LYS A 387 -8.43 33.43 -19.49
CA LYS A 387 -9.17 33.92 -20.66
C LYS A 387 -10.10 35.09 -20.25
N PRO A 388 -10.17 36.19 -21.04
CA PRO A 388 -9.70 36.29 -22.43
C PRO A 388 -8.25 36.77 -22.62
N ARG A 389 -7.56 37.29 -21.59
CA ARG A 389 -6.21 37.86 -21.74
C ARG A 389 -5.12 36.79 -21.86
N SER A 390 -5.22 35.71 -21.08
CA SER A 390 -4.31 34.54 -21.17
C SER A 390 -2.82 34.89 -21.16
N GLY A 391 -2.37 35.59 -20.12
CA GLY A 391 -0.98 36.01 -19.98
C GLY A 391 -0.66 36.70 -18.65
N ILE A 392 0.59 37.10 -18.48
CA ILE A 392 1.07 37.87 -17.33
C ILE A 392 1.44 39.28 -17.80
N GLN A 393 0.93 40.29 -17.11
CA GLN A 393 1.34 41.69 -17.32
C GLN A 393 1.87 42.32 -16.04
N TYR A 394 1.54 41.80 -14.85
CA TYR A 394 1.87 42.45 -13.58
C TYR A 394 2.60 41.50 -12.63
N ILE A 395 3.59 42.06 -11.93
CA ILE A 395 4.37 41.43 -10.88
C ILE A 395 4.44 42.34 -9.65
N ALA A 396 4.37 41.79 -8.45
CA ALA A 396 4.50 42.53 -7.20
C ALA A 396 5.58 41.91 -6.33
N LYS A 397 6.25 42.75 -5.53
CA LYS A 397 7.17 42.29 -4.48
C LYS A 397 6.35 41.85 -3.27
N VAL A 398 6.79 40.78 -2.60
CA VAL A 398 6.12 40.22 -1.42
C VAL A 398 6.71 40.84 -0.16
N LYS A 399 5.84 41.36 0.70
CA LYS A 399 6.18 41.87 2.02
C LYS A 399 6.14 40.77 3.07
N ASP A 400 5.05 40.01 3.11
CA ASP A 400 4.85 38.92 4.07
C ASP A 400 3.87 37.87 3.53
N ILE A 401 3.94 36.66 4.08
CA ILE A 401 3.05 35.55 3.76
C ILE A 401 2.50 34.97 5.07
N ILE A 402 1.23 35.27 5.34
CA ILE A 402 0.53 34.90 6.57
C ILE A 402 -0.52 33.81 6.30
N PRO A 403 -0.95 33.05 7.31
CA PRO A 403 -2.08 32.13 7.14
C PRO A 403 -3.35 32.86 6.67
N SER A 404 -4.11 32.25 5.76
CA SER A 404 -5.38 32.80 5.31
C SER A 404 -6.47 32.66 6.39
N GLU A 405 -7.35 33.65 6.46
CA GLU A 405 -8.49 33.68 7.38
C GLU A 405 -9.67 32.83 6.88
N ASN A 406 -9.76 32.59 5.57
CA ASN A 406 -10.92 31.90 4.97
C ASN A 406 -10.81 30.36 5.04
N TYR A 407 -9.59 29.81 4.90
CA TYR A 407 -9.37 28.35 4.83
C TYR A 407 -8.12 27.89 5.58
N PHE A 408 -8.28 26.89 6.45
CA PHE A 408 -7.17 26.28 7.20
C PHE A 408 -6.16 25.59 6.27
N GLY A 409 -4.88 25.98 6.35
CA GLY A 409 -3.79 25.45 5.51
C GLY A 409 -3.54 26.23 4.22
N TYR A 410 -4.26 27.32 3.99
CA TYR A 410 -4.03 28.26 2.90
C TYR A 410 -3.30 29.51 3.39
N TRP A 411 -2.69 30.24 2.46
CA TRP A 411 -1.85 31.40 2.72
C TRP A 411 -2.39 32.65 2.02
N LYS A 412 -2.15 33.79 2.66
CA LYS A 412 -2.36 35.13 2.14
C LYS A 412 -1.01 35.83 1.98
N VAL A 413 -0.77 36.31 0.77
CA VAL A 413 0.43 37.04 0.36
C VAL A 413 0.11 38.52 0.40
N ILE A 414 0.90 39.28 1.14
CA ILE A 414 0.77 40.74 1.28
C ILE A 414 1.88 41.39 0.46
N PHE A 415 1.55 42.34 -0.42
CA PHE A 415 2.53 42.94 -1.31
C PHE A 415 3.26 44.11 -0.64
N ASP A 416 4.52 44.31 -1.03
CA ASP A 416 5.36 45.45 -0.66
C ASP A 416 5.11 46.61 -1.64
N GLY A 417 3.88 47.15 -1.61
CA GLY A 417 3.42 48.21 -2.51
C GLY A 417 2.61 47.71 -3.71
N LYS A 418 2.42 48.60 -4.70
CA LYS A 418 1.62 48.31 -5.89
C LYS A 418 2.34 47.40 -6.86
N ALA A 419 1.57 46.55 -7.55
CA ALA A 419 2.10 45.72 -8.63
C ALA A 419 2.69 46.58 -9.77
N GLN A 420 3.83 46.15 -10.29
CA GLN A 420 4.54 46.74 -11.42
C GLN A 420 4.09 46.07 -12.71
N SER A 421 3.86 46.85 -13.76
CA SER A 421 3.48 46.35 -15.08
C SER A 421 4.71 46.16 -15.97
N TYR A 422 4.75 45.06 -16.72
CA TYR A 422 5.59 44.91 -17.90
C TYR A 422 5.05 45.76 -19.06
N ASP A 423 5.93 46.16 -19.98
CA ASP A 423 5.59 47.02 -21.13
C ASP A 423 4.57 46.37 -22.08
N HIS A 424 4.54 45.05 -22.13
CA HIS A 424 3.59 44.27 -22.91
C HIS A 424 3.10 43.05 -22.12
N LEU A 425 1.97 42.49 -22.56
CA LEU A 425 1.44 41.24 -22.04
C LEU A 425 2.33 40.08 -22.50
N ILE A 426 2.83 39.28 -21.55
CA ILE A 426 3.55 38.03 -21.84
C ILE A 426 2.50 36.94 -22.10
N PRO A 427 2.32 36.47 -23.35
CA PRO A 427 1.23 35.55 -23.69
C PRO A 427 1.57 34.11 -23.26
N LEU A 428 0.53 33.29 -23.07
CA LEU A 428 0.69 31.88 -22.69
C LEU A 428 1.60 31.08 -23.64
N GLY A 429 1.47 31.29 -24.95
CA GLY A 429 2.14 30.46 -25.97
C GLY A 429 1.42 29.13 -26.21
N ASN A 430 2.13 28.13 -26.73
CA ASN A 430 1.56 26.82 -27.07
C ASN A 430 1.63 25.83 -25.89
N THR A 431 1.07 26.23 -24.74
CA THR A 431 1.04 25.41 -23.51
C THR A 431 -0.30 25.54 -22.79
N TYR A 432 -0.52 24.75 -21.74
CA TYR A 432 -1.75 24.77 -20.97
C TYR A 432 -1.73 25.88 -19.90
N PRO A 433 -2.86 26.59 -19.68
CA PRO A 433 -2.93 27.61 -18.63
C PRO A 433 -2.71 26.97 -17.25
N PRO A 434 -1.99 27.65 -16.34
CA PRO A 434 -1.74 27.12 -15.01
C PRO A 434 -3.07 26.97 -14.24
N GLN A 435 -3.36 25.76 -13.77
CA GLN A 435 -4.52 25.48 -12.89
C GLN A 435 -4.21 25.70 -11.40
N ASN A 436 -2.92 25.68 -11.04
CA ASN A 436 -2.40 25.91 -9.70
C ASN A 436 -1.22 26.89 -9.78
N ILE A 437 -0.71 27.32 -8.62
CA ILE A 437 0.46 28.19 -8.57
C ILE A 437 1.67 27.54 -9.26
N ARG A 438 2.48 28.35 -9.95
CA ARG A 438 3.77 27.93 -10.53
C ARG A 438 4.91 28.69 -9.86
N TYR A 439 6.10 28.10 -9.86
CA TYR A 439 7.31 28.74 -9.37
C TYR A 439 8.24 29.02 -10.54
N THR A 440 8.91 30.17 -10.49
CA THR A 440 9.98 30.60 -11.40
C THR A 440 10.89 31.56 -10.64
N THR A 441 11.95 32.05 -11.25
CA THR A 441 12.74 33.16 -10.71
C THR A 441 12.28 34.49 -11.30
N LYS A 442 12.53 35.61 -10.61
CA LYS A 442 12.22 36.93 -11.19
C LYS A 442 12.99 37.16 -12.49
N ARG A 443 14.26 36.74 -12.51
CA ARG A 443 15.15 36.81 -13.66
C ARG A 443 14.55 36.13 -14.90
N GLU A 444 14.09 34.88 -14.76
CA GLU A 444 13.50 34.13 -15.88
C GLU A 444 12.24 34.83 -16.44
N LEU A 445 11.37 35.34 -15.56
CA LEU A 445 10.16 36.03 -16.00
C LEU A 445 10.48 37.36 -16.71
N ASP A 446 11.46 38.12 -16.19
CA ASP A 446 11.92 39.36 -16.81
C ASP A 446 12.59 39.08 -18.17
N GLU A 447 13.42 38.04 -18.29
CA GLU A 447 14.04 37.65 -19.56
C GLU A 447 13.00 37.28 -20.63
N VAL A 448 11.94 36.56 -20.25
CA VAL A 448 10.85 36.23 -21.17
C VAL A 448 10.12 37.49 -21.62
N ALA A 449 9.91 38.46 -20.72
CA ALA A 449 9.34 39.76 -21.07
C ALA A 449 10.26 40.53 -22.03
N GLU A 450 11.53 40.72 -21.69
CA GLU A 450 12.47 41.50 -22.50
C GLU A 450 12.67 40.93 -23.92
N LYS A 451 12.68 39.61 -24.05
CA LYS A 451 12.86 38.91 -25.34
C LYS A 451 11.56 38.80 -26.15
N ASN A 452 10.43 39.32 -25.66
CA ASN A 452 9.08 39.16 -26.24
C ASN A 452 8.71 37.68 -26.48
N GLU A 453 9.08 36.81 -25.54
CA GLU A 453 8.82 35.37 -25.61
C GLU A 453 7.52 35.02 -24.87
N THR A 454 7.14 33.75 -24.91
CA THR A 454 5.88 33.27 -24.30
C THR A 454 6.12 32.48 -23.02
N LEU A 455 5.10 32.40 -22.16
CA LEU A 455 5.15 31.63 -20.91
C LEU A 455 5.40 30.13 -21.11
N GLU A 456 5.28 29.60 -22.33
CA GLU A 456 5.71 28.24 -22.69
C GLU A 456 7.11 27.92 -22.18
N LYS A 457 8.06 28.87 -22.24
CA LYS A 457 9.43 28.64 -21.74
C LYS A 457 9.50 28.38 -20.23
N ILE A 458 8.56 28.94 -19.48
CA ILE A 458 8.48 28.79 -18.02
C ILE A 458 7.59 27.58 -17.66
N PHE A 459 6.55 27.30 -18.46
CA PHE A 459 5.57 26.25 -18.19
C PHE A 459 5.91 24.89 -18.82
N ASN A 460 7.02 24.76 -19.55
CA ASN A 460 7.47 23.51 -20.15
C ASN A 460 7.94 22.50 -19.09
N ASN A 461 6.99 21.77 -18.53
CA ASN A 461 7.23 20.40 -18.07
C ASN A 461 6.13 19.52 -18.70
N PRO A 462 6.49 18.56 -19.58
CA PRO A 462 5.54 17.60 -20.11
C PRO A 462 5.02 16.75 -18.95
N TYR A 463 3.76 16.33 -19.07
CA TYR A 463 3.05 15.44 -18.15
C TYR A 463 3.88 14.32 -17.54
#